data_AF-A0A927U134-F1
#
_entry.id   AF-A0A927U134-F1
#
_cell.length_a   1.000
_cell.length_b   1.000
_cell.length_c   1.000
_cell.angle_alpha   90.00
_cell.angle_beta   90.00
_cell.angle_gamma   90.00
#
_symmetry.space_group_name_H-M   'P 1'
#
loop_
_entity.id
_entity.type
_entity.pdbx_description
1 polymer ?
#
loop_
_entity_poly.entity_id
_entity_poly.type
_entity_poly.pdbx_seq_one_letter_code
_entity_poly.pdbx_strand_id
1 'polypeptide(L)'
;MKIRAIDKEIKEIDRKLNNLPAGELMAYTNNGSHRWYYVNKGARKYLSRGNRSLAEKLAYKKYLLLRKNELLEEKSNINQHLLLFDKCAHAEIEKFLNNSSYFELLSKHICTEHTGWINEKFNTNPFYPEQRTVPCPSGNIVRSKSEVFIDMALTQHGIPFRYECELLLGKQVYYPDFTIKHPVTGEIIYWEHFGKMDDPEYAKAAFNKLRIYHESGLILGKNLIVTFETKSNPFTFKEAEAALAMMKL
;
A
#
# COMPACT_ATOMS: atom_id res chain seq x y z
N MET A 1 -14.46 0.90 11.20
CA MET A 1 -15.94 1.08 11.22
C MET A 1 -16.38 2.50 10.80
N LYS A 2 -15.75 3.56 11.33
CA LYS A 2 -16.13 4.97 11.08
C LYS A 2 -15.98 5.46 9.63
N ILE A 3 -14.86 5.15 8.94
CA ILE A 3 -14.64 5.55 7.53
C ILE A 3 -15.73 5.00 6.59
N ARG A 4 -16.15 3.74 6.79
CA ARG A 4 -17.22 3.12 5.98
C ARG A 4 -18.57 3.84 6.16
N ALA A 5 -18.86 4.35 7.35
CA ALA A 5 -20.07 5.13 7.61
C ALA A 5 -20.00 6.50 6.93
N ILE A 6 -18.84 7.18 6.99
CA ILE A 6 -18.59 8.44 6.28
C ILE A 6 -18.78 8.27 4.76
N ASP A 7 -18.20 7.21 4.17
CA ASP A 7 -18.35 6.93 2.74
C ASP A 7 -19.79 6.68 2.32
N LYS A 8 -20.58 6.02 3.19
CA LYS A 8 -22.00 5.81 2.95
C LYS A 8 -22.77 7.13 2.97
N GLU A 9 -22.50 7.99 3.94
CA GLU A 9 -23.15 9.31 4.06
C GLU A 9 -22.79 10.21 2.86
N ILE A 10 -21.53 10.25 2.44
CA ILE A 10 -21.09 11.00 1.24
C ILE A 10 -21.84 10.51 0.00
N LYS A 11 -21.96 9.19 -0.22
CA LYS A 11 -22.72 8.63 -1.35
C LYS A 11 -24.19 9.03 -1.31
N GLU A 12 -24.80 9.04 -0.13
CA GLU A 12 -26.19 9.48 0.03
C GLU A 12 -26.36 10.98 -0.25
N ILE A 13 -25.40 11.81 0.18
CA ILE A 13 -25.36 13.25 -0.12
C ILE A 13 -25.24 13.47 -1.63
N ASP A 14 -24.35 12.75 -2.31
CA ASP A 14 -24.17 12.87 -3.76
C ASP A 14 -25.44 12.51 -4.53
N ARG A 15 -26.14 11.45 -4.11
CA ARG A 15 -27.45 11.10 -4.69
C ARG A 15 -28.49 12.21 -4.49
N LYS A 16 -28.49 12.87 -3.34
CA LYS A 16 -29.40 14.00 -3.06
C LYS A 16 -29.03 15.23 -3.89
N LEU A 17 -27.75 15.55 -4.03
CA LEU A 17 -27.25 16.69 -4.80
C LEU A 17 -27.62 16.60 -6.28
N ASN A 18 -27.60 15.40 -6.87
CA ASN A 18 -27.97 15.18 -8.27
C ASN A 18 -29.43 15.58 -8.60
N ASN A 19 -30.32 15.57 -7.61
CA ASN A 19 -31.72 15.92 -7.77
C ASN A 19 -32.04 17.38 -7.44
N LEU A 20 -31.03 18.20 -7.09
CA LEU A 20 -31.21 19.58 -6.68
C LEU A 20 -30.89 20.57 -7.82
N PRO A 21 -31.55 21.75 -7.83
CA PRO A 21 -31.42 22.70 -8.91
C PRO A 21 -29.98 23.25 -9.06
N ALA A 22 -29.63 23.61 -10.29
CA ALA A 22 -28.39 24.30 -10.60
C ALA A 22 -28.37 25.72 -10.00
N GLY A 23 -27.16 26.25 -9.76
CA GLY A 23 -26.94 27.55 -9.11
C GLY A 23 -26.87 27.47 -7.59
N GLU A 24 -26.81 28.64 -6.96
CA GLU A 24 -26.54 28.84 -5.54
C GLU A 24 -27.53 29.84 -4.92
N LEU A 25 -27.68 29.76 -3.59
CA LEU A 25 -28.45 30.71 -2.80
C LEU A 25 -27.51 31.61 -1.99
N MET A 26 -27.71 32.92 -2.12
CA MET A 26 -27.24 33.91 -1.16
C MET A 26 -28.42 34.46 -0.37
N ALA A 27 -28.37 34.31 0.94
CA ALA A 27 -29.38 34.82 1.86
C ALA A 27 -28.75 35.90 2.75
N TYR A 28 -29.45 37.03 2.90
CA TYR A 28 -29.04 38.15 3.73
C TYR A 28 -30.19 38.58 4.63
N THR A 29 -29.86 39.13 5.79
CA THR A 29 -30.83 39.78 6.68
C THR A 29 -30.54 41.27 6.67
N ASN A 30 -31.57 42.09 6.41
CA ASN A 30 -31.46 43.55 6.45
C ASN A 30 -32.67 44.12 7.18
N ASN A 31 -32.43 44.84 8.29
CA ASN A 31 -33.45 45.42 9.17
C ASN A 31 -34.59 44.44 9.51
N GLY A 32 -34.25 43.19 9.87
CA GLY A 32 -35.22 42.14 10.22
C GLY A 32 -35.92 41.45 9.03
N SER A 33 -35.65 41.89 7.79
CA SER A 33 -36.22 41.28 6.58
C SER A 33 -35.20 40.37 5.88
N HIS A 34 -35.63 39.15 5.53
CA HIS A 34 -34.80 38.20 4.79
C HIS A 34 -34.89 38.46 3.28
N ARG A 35 -33.73 38.58 2.63
CA ARG A 35 -33.60 38.70 1.18
C ARG A 35 -32.84 37.51 0.61
N TRP A 36 -33.35 36.94 -0.47
CA TRP A 36 -32.76 35.78 -1.13
C TRP A 36 -32.35 36.14 -2.55
N TYR A 37 -31.20 35.64 -2.97
CA TYR A 37 -30.68 35.82 -4.32
C TYR A 37 -30.23 34.48 -4.89
N TYR A 38 -30.67 34.22 -6.11
CA TYR A 38 -30.17 33.15 -6.95
C TYR A 38 -28.88 33.61 -7.63
N VAL A 39 -27.83 32.80 -7.54
CA VAL A 39 -26.56 33.04 -8.23
C VAL A 39 -26.31 31.92 -9.22
N ASN A 40 -26.02 32.28 -10.46
CA ASN A 40 -25.63 31.33 -11.50
C ASN A 40 -24.61 31.97 -12.43
N LYS A 41 -23.45 31.31 -12.64
CA LYS A 41 -22.35 31.81 -13.48
C LYS A 41 -21.98 33.28 -13.20
N GLY A 42 -21.96 33.68 -11.93
CA GLY A 42 -21.65 35.05 -11.50
C GLY A 42 -22.80 36.07 -11.59
N ALA A 43 -23.91 35.75 -12.26
CA ALA A 43 -25.09 36.62 -12.29
C ALA A 43 -25.97 36.43 -11.05
N ARG A 44 -26.37 37.53 -10.41
CA ARG A 44 -27.21 37.54 -9.21
C ARG A 44 -28.63 38.03 -9.52
N LYS A 45 -29.65 37.22 -9.23
CA LYS A 45 -31.06 37.56 -9.40
C LYS A 45 -31.82 37.48 -8.08
N TYR A 46 -32.60 38.52 -7.76
CA TYR A 46 -33.45 38.51 -6.56
C TYR A 46 -34.54 37.42 -6.65
N LEU A 47 -34.73 36.67 -5.57
CA LEU A 47 -35.80 35.69 -5.42
C LEU A 47 -36.90 36.29 -4.52
N SER A 48 -38.05 36.56 -5.13
CA SER A 48 -39.25 36.98 -4.39
C SER A 48 -39.80 35.85 -3.51
N ARG A 49 -40.71 36.18 -2.58
CA ARG A 49 -41.38 35.21 -1.70
C ARG A 49 -42.14 34.10 -2.48
N GLY A 50 -42.63 34.39 -3.68
CA GLY A 50 -43.26 33.40 -4.55
C GLY A 50 -42.32 32.28 -5.01
N ASN A 51 -41.00 32.51 -4.99
CA ASN A 51 -39.97 31.52 -5.35
C ASN A 51 -39.39 30.79 -4.12
N ARG A 52 -40.13 30.74 -3.01
CA ARG A 52 -39.66 30.13 -1.76
C ARG A 52 -39.21 28.67 -1.92
N SER A 53 -39.95 27.85 -2.68
CA SER A 53 -39.59 26.45 -2.90
C SER A 53 -38.21 26.29 -3.57
N LEU A 54 -37.88 27.17 -4.52
CA LEU A 54 -36.55 27.19 -5.14
C LEU A 54 -35.49 27.61 -4.12
N ALA A 55 -35.75 28.63 -3.30
CA ALA A 55 -34.84 29.06 -2.25
C ALA A 55 -34.57 27.96 -1.23
N GLU A 56 -35.59 27.21 -0.79
CA GLU A 56 -35.46 26.08 0.13
C GLU A 56 -34.59 24.96 -0.46
N LYS A 57 -34.81 24.59 -1.74
CA LYS A 57 -33.99 23.59 -2.43
C LYS A 57 -32.52 24.02 -2.55
N LEU A 58 -32.26 25.29 -2.86
CA LEU A 58 -30.90 25.81 -2.97
C LEU A 58 -30.23 25.96 -1.59
N ALA A 59 -30.98 26.30 -0.54
CA ALA A 59 -30.49 26.31 0.83
C ALA A 59 -30.10 24.90 1.27
N TYR A 60 -30.94 23.91 1.00
CA TYR A 60 -30.66 22.51 1.30
C TYR A 60 -29.44 21.99 0.53
N LYS A 61 -29.29 22.38 -0.75
CA LYS A 61 -28.09 22.09 -1.54
C LYS A 61 -26.82 22.65 -0.87
N LYS A 62 -26.86 23.92 -0.44
CA LYS A 62 -25.72 24.56 0.25
C LYS A 62 -25.37 23.83 1.54
N TYR A 63 -26.36 23.45 2.35
CA TYR A 63 -26.16 22.64 3.54
C TYR A 63 -25.49 21.30 3.24
N LEU A 64 -25.98 20.56 2.24
CA LEU A 64 -25.41 19.27 1.85
C LEU A 64 -23.96 19.38 1.36
N LEU A 65 -23.62 20.44 0.61
CA LEU A 65 -22.25 20.70 0.18
C LEU A 65 -21.31 20.96 1.36
N LEU A 66 -21.74 21.78 2.33
CA LEU A 66 -20.97 22.03 3.56
C LEU A 66 -20.78 20.74 4.36
N ARG A 67 -21.85 19.96 4.54
CA ARG A 67 -21.79 18.67 5.24
C ARG A 67 -20.85 17.68 4.54
N LYS A 68 -20.87 17.63 3.21
CA LYS A 68 -19.93 16.80 2.45
C LYS A 68 -18.48 17.22 2.69
N ASN A 69 -18.20 18.52 2.71
CA ASN A 69 -16.86 19.02 2.99
C ASN A 69 -16.38 18.66 4.39
N GLU A 70 -17.24 18.83 5.42
CA GLU A 70 -16.94 18.40 6.80
C GLU A 70 -16.57 16.91 6.85
N LEU A 71 -17.35 16.06 6.17
CA LEU A 71 -17.11 14.60 6.12
C LEU A 71 -15.80 14.25 5.39
N LEU A 72 -15.44 14.99 4.34
CA LEU A 72 -14.19 14.82 3.63
C LEU A 72 -12.98 15.21 4.49
N GLU A 73 -13.07 16.32 5.22
CA GLU A 73 -12.04 16.73 6.19
C GLU A 73 -11.92 15.71 7.32
N GLU A 74 -13.03 15.25 7.89
CA GLU A 74 -13.02 14.23 8.94
C GLU A 74 -12.35 12.94 8.47
N LYS A 75 -12.69 12.49 7.26
CA LYS A 75 -12.05 11.31 6.64
C LYS A 75 -10.54 11.52 6.45
N SER A 76 -10.14 12.70 5.99
CA SER A 76 -8.72 13.06 5.81
C SER A 76 -7.96 13.00 7.13
N ASN A 77 -8.52 13.59 8.19
CA ASN A 77 -7.91 13.61 9.52
C ASN A 77 -7.77 12.21 10.11
N ILE A 78 -8.80 11.35 9.96
CA ILE A 78 -8.73 9.96 10.41
C ILE A 78 -7.62 9.21 9.66
N ASN A 79 -7.54 9.36 8.33
CA ASN A 79 -6.51 8.70 7.54
C ASN A 79 -5.09 9.16 7.93
N GLN A 80 -4.89 10.47 8.13
CA GLN A 80 -3.61 10.99 8.61
C GLN A 80 -3.25 10.43 9.98
N HIS A 81 -4.21 10.38 10.90
CA HIS A 81 -3.97 9.81 12.22
C HIS A 81 -3.60 8.33 12.15
N LEU A 82 -4.27 7.53 11.31
CA LEU A 82 -3.93 6.12 11.12
C LEU A 82 -2.51 5.95 10.56
N LEU A 83 -2.12 6.76 9.56
CA LEU A 83 -0.77 6.73 8.99
C LEU A 83 0.31 7.12 10.01
N LEU A 84 0.04 8.12 10.86
CA LEU A 84 0.95 8.52 11.92
C LEU A 84 1.01 7.47 13.03
N PHE A 85 -0.13 6.89 13.39
CA PHE A 85 -0.20 5.84 14.40
C PHE A 85 0.57 4.60 13.94
N ASP A 86 0.40 4.10 12.72
CA ASP A 86 1.12 2.91 12.25
C ASP A 86 2.65 3.13 12.24
N LYS A 87 3.10 4.33 11.85
CA LYS A 87 4.52 4.72 11.90
C LYS A 87 5.05 4.83 13.33
N CYS A 88 4.28 5.39 14.25
CA CYS A 88 4.74 5.61 15.62
C CYS A 88 4.54 4.39 16.52
N ALA A 89 3.53 3.56 16.27
CA ALA A 89 3.15 2.42 17.10
C ALA A 89 4.26 1.38 17.20
N HIS A 90 5.11 1.30 16.18
CA HIS A 90 6.24 0.38 16.15
C HIS A 90 7.59 1.09 16.23
N ALA A 91 7.66 2.42 16.24
CA ALA A 91 8.95 3.13 16.19
C ALA A 91 9.90 2.77 17.34
N GLU A 92 9.38 2.65 18.57
CA GLU A 92 10.19 2.24 19.73
C GLU A 92 10.54 0.75 19.69
N ILE A 93 9.64 -0.11 19.19
CA ILE A 93 9.88 -1.55 19.04
C ILE A 93 10.91 -1.80 17.92
N GLU A 94 10.78 -1.14 16.78
CA GLU A 94 11.76 -1.15 15.68
C GLU A 94 13.11 -0.63 16.17
N LYS A 95 13.15 0.49 16.88
CA LYS A 95 14.40 1.01 17.43
C LYS A 95 15.06 0.03 18.41
N PHE A 96 14.26 -0.64 19.23
CA PHE A 96 14.72 -1.67 20.15
C PHE A 96 15.22 -2.92 19.42
N LEU A 97 14.51 -3.39 18.39
CA LEU A 97 14.87 -4.57 17.60
C LEU A 97 15.96 -4.32 16.56
N ASN A 98 16.18 -3.08 16.13
CA ASN A 98 17.35 -2.71 15.32
C ASN A 98 18.67 -2.85 16.10
N ASN A 99 18.62 -3.09 17.41
CA ASN A 99 19.79 -3.50 18.18
C ASN A 99 20.04 -5.00 17.97
N SER A 100 21.13 -5.33 17.29
CA SER A 100 21.48 -6.71 16.93
C SER A 100 21.50 -7.66 18.14
N SER A 101 21.92 -7.17 19.32
CA SER A 101 21.99 -8.00 20.53
C SER A 101 20.61 -8.38 21.07
N TYR A 102 19.62 -7.49 20.96
CA TYR A 102 18.24 -7.81 21.38
C TYR A 102 17.52 -8.65 20.33
N PHE A 103 17.73 -8.35 19.04
CA PHE A 103 17.15 -9.13 17.95
C PHE A 103 17.60 -10.59 17.99
N GLU A 104 18.89 -10.85 18.18
CA GLU A 104 19.42 -12.22 18.28
C GLU A 104 18.70 -13.03 19.37
N LEU A 105 18.50 -12.43 20.54
CA LEU A 105 17.84 -13.05 21.69
C LEU A 105 16.34 -13.29 21.46
N LEU A 106 15.67 -12.41 20.70
CA LEU A 106 14.23 -12.43 20.49
C LEU A 106 13.80 -13.12 19.18
N SER A 107 14.74 -13.36 18.26
CA SER A 107 14.51 -13.97 16.95
C SER A 107 13.62 -15.21 17.01
N LYS A 108 13.85 -16.09 18.00
CA LYS A 108 13.04 -17.30 18.22
C LYS A 108 11.58 -17.01 18.56
N HIS A 109 11.33 -15.99 19.39
CA HIS A 109 9.96 -15.61 19.80
C HIS A 109 9.23 -14.87 18.67
N ILE A 110 9.93 -14.01 17.94
CA ILE A 110 9.37 -13.28 16.80
C ILE A 110 9.03 -14.25 15.66
N CYS A 111 9.90 -15.22 15.37
CA CYS A 111 9.63 -16.30 14.42
C CYS A 111 8.36 -17.08 14.77
N THR A 112 8.12 -17.40 16.06
CA THR A 112 6.98 -18.23 16.47
C THR A 112 5.63 -17.59 16.16
N GLU A 113 5.50 -16.25 16.22
CA GLU A 113 4.25 -15.56 15.93
C GLU A 113 3.86 -15.64 14.44
N HIS A 114 4.84 -15.74 13.54
CA HIS A 114 4.61 -15.78 12.09
C HIS A 114 4.55 -17.19 11.51
N THR A 115 4.73 -18.24 12.33
CA THR A 115 4.64 -19.65 11.89
C THR A 115 3.33 -19.98 11.19
N GLY A 116 2.22 -19.39 11.63
CA GLY A 116 0.92 -19.56 10.97
C GLY A 116 0.93 -19.05 9.53
N TRP A 117 1.60 -17.94 9.25
CA TRP A 117 1.74 -17.40 7.90
C TRP A 117 2.75 -18.18 7.07
N ILE A 118 3.89 -18.59 7.62
CA ILE A 118 4.85 -19.42 6.87
C ILE A 118 4.20 -20.73 6.41
N ASN A 119 3.41 -21.38 7.29
CA ASN A 119 2.84 -22.71 7.03
C ASN A 119 1.45 -22.71 6.36
N GLU A 120 0.79 -21.55 6.24
CA GLU A 120 -0.47 -21.44 5.53
C GLU A 120 -0.27 -21.84 4.05
N LYS A 121 -1.26 -22.51 3.45
CA LYS A 121 -1.20 -22.88 2.04
C LYS A 121 -1.25 -21.63 1.17
N PHE A 122 -0.29 -21.49 0.27
CA PHE A 122 -0.25 -20.43 -0.74
C PHE A 122 0.03 -21.02 -2.12
N ASN A 123 -0.35 -20.27 -3.16
CA ASN A 123 -0.03 -20.62 -4.53
C ASN A 123 1.45 -20.32 -4.78
N THR A 124 2.19 -21.31 -5.26
CA THR A 124 3.59 -21.17 -5.68
C THR A 124 3.69 -21.17 -7.19
N ASN A 125 4.81 -20.71 -7.73
CA ASN A 125 5.09 -20.73 -9.16
C ASN A 125 4.98 -22.16 -9.73
N PRO A 126 4.02 -22.44 -10.64
CA PRO A 126 3.86 -23.75 -11.25
C PRO A 126 4.82 -24.00 -12.43
N PHE A 127 5.52 -22.96 -12.90
CA PHE A 127 6.36 -23.03 -14.09
C PHE A 127 7.74 -23.59 -13.78
N TYR A 128 8.28 -24.38 -14.71
CA TYR A 128 9.62 -24.95 -14.66
C TYR A 128 10.01 -25.60 -13.32
N PRO A 129 9.17 -26.50 -12.75
CA PRO A 129 9.46 -27.14 -11.47
C PRO A 129 10.76 -27.96 -11.51
N GLU A 130 11.16 -28.46 -12.67
CA GLU A 130 12.41 -29.20 -12.88
C GLU A 130 13.66 -28.37 -12.63
N GLN A 131 13.57 -27.03 -12.62
CA GLN A 131 14.70 -26.14 -12.35
C GLN A 131 14.95 -25.93 -10.85
N ARG A 132 13.98 -26.27 -9.99
CA ARG A 132 14.13 -26.23 -8.52
C ARG A 132 14.99 -27.41 -8.08
N THR A 133 16.29 -27.21 -8.05
CA THR A 133 17.28 -28.28 -7.88
C THR A 133 18.20 -28.07 -6.69
N VAL A 134 18.20 -26.89 -6.08
CA VAL A 134 19.17 -26.51 -5.05
C VAL A 134 18.48 -26.45 -3.68
N PRO A 135 18.78 -27.36 -2.74
CA PRO A 135 18.16 -27.33 -1.41
C PRO A 135 18.72 -26.20 -0.55
N CYS A 136 17.87 -25.64 0.31
CA CYS A 136 18.19 -24.54 1.21
C CYS A 136 17.94 -24.87 2.69
N PRO A 137 18.56 -24.13 3.65
CA PRO A 137 18.39 -24.37 5.08
C PRO A 137 16.95 -24.20 5.58
N SER A 138 16.14 -23.35 4.93
CA SER A 138 14.72 -23.19 5.21
C SER A 138 13.86 -24.43 4.90
N GLY A 139 14.41 -25.39 4.15
CA GLY A 139 13.68 -26.53 3.57
C GLY A 139 13.15 -26.27 2.15
N ASN A 140 13.28 -25.05 1.62
CA ASN A 140 12.96 -24.76 0.22
C ASN A 140 13.95 -25.45 -0.74
N ILE A 141 13.49 -25.70 -1.96
CA ILE A 141 14.35 -26.11 -3.09
C ILE A 141 14.26 -25.00 -4.14
N VAL A 142 15.34 -24.24 -4.28
CA VAL A 142 15.41 -23.03 -5.11
C VAL A 142 16.07 -23.31 -6.47
N ARG A 143 16.01 -22.34 -7.38
CA ARG A 143 16.46 -22.49 -8.77
C ARG A 143 17.92 -22.12 -8.97
N SER A 144 18.49 -21.28 -8.12
CA SER A 144 19.83 -20.74 -8.31
C SER A 144 20.65 -20.66 -7.02
N LYS A 145 21.98 -20.60 -7.16
CA LYS A 145 22.88 -20.39 -6.01
C LYS A 145 22.66 -19.03 -5.34
N SER A 146 22.32 -18.01 -6.12
CA SER A 146 22.03 -16.66 -5.63
C SER A 146 20.79 -16.64 -4.75
N GLU A 147 19.74 -17.40 -5.12
CA GLU A 147 18.57 -17.63 -4.27
C GLU A 147 18.93 -18.36 -2.96
N VAL A 148 19.88 -19.30 -2.97
CA VAL A 148 20.37 -19.94 -1.72
C VAL A 148 20.97 -18.90 -0.79
N PHE A 149 21.73 -17.93 -1.29
CA PHE A 149 22.29 -16.88 -0.44
C PHE A 149 21.22 -16.00 0.20
N ILE A 150 20.16 -15.68 -0.55
CA ILE A 150 19.02 -14.91 -0.02
C ILE A 150 18.28 -15.73 1.04
N ASP A 151 17.96 -17.00 0.75
CA ASP A 151 17.29 -17.91 1.69
C ASP A 151 18.11 -18.11 2.98
N MET A 152 19.43 -18.32 2.84
CA MET A 152 20.35 -18.43 3.96
C MET A 152 20.33 -17.17 4.83
N ALA A 153 20.39 -15.99 4.23
CA ALA A 153 20.40 -14.72 4.96
C ALA A 153 19.09 -14.54 5.73
N LEU A 154 17.95 -14.70 5.04
CA LEU A 154 16.63 -14.61 5.66
C LEU A 154 16.47 -15.62 6.82
N THR A 155 16.94 -16.85 6.64
CA THR A 155 16.88 -17.90 7.66
C THR A 155 17.77 -17.58 8.86
N GLN A 156 19.00 -17.09 8.64
CA GLN A 156 19.94 -16.75 9.71
C GLN A 156 19.43 -15.59 10.59
N HIS A 157 18.74 -14.62 9.98
CA HIS A 157 18.10 -13.52 10.69
C HIS A 157 16.72 -13.88 11.25
N GLY A 158 16.22 -15.10 11.06
CA GLY A 158 14.89 -15.49 11.53
C GLY A 158 13.77 -14.62 10.93
N ILE A 159 13.96 -14.14 9.71
CA ILE A 159 12.97 -13.33 8.99
C ILE A 159 11.95 -14.30 8.39
N PRO A 160 10.63 -14.09 8.56
CA PRO A 160 9.63 -14.96 7.96
C PRO A 160 9.45 -14.66 6.46
N PHE A 161 9.55 -15.68 5.62
CA PHE A 161 9.40 -15.56 4.17
C PHE A 161 8.72 -16.77 3.52
N ARG A 162 8.29 -16.59 2.28
CA ARG A 162 7.77 -17.62 1.38
C ARG A 162 8.52 -17.56 0.04
N TYR A 163 8.91 -18.71 -0.50
CA TYR A 163 9.59 -18.82 -1.79
C TYR A 163 8.59 -18.90 -2.94
N GLU A 164 8.80 -18.10 -3.99
CA GLU A 164 7.98 -18.03 -5.20
C GLU A 164 6.47 -17.96 -4.95
N CYS A 165 6.07 -17.14 -3.97
CA CYS A 165 4.67 -16.96 -3.61
C CYS A 165 3.96 -16.09 -4.65
N GLU A 166 2.75 -16.49 -5.02
CA GLU A 166 1.91 -15.78 -5.97
C GLU A 166 1.66 -14.31 -5.56
N LEU A 167 1.81 -13.42 -6.53
CA LEU A 167 1.54 -11.99 -6.43
C LEU A 167 0.61 -11.56 -7.58
N LEU A 168 -0.60 -11.13 -7.23
CA LEU A 168 -1.58 -10.63 -8.20
C LEU A 168 -1.42 -9.12 -8.40
N LEU A 169 -0.95 -8.71 -9.58
CA LEU A 169 -0.87 -7.32 -10.00
C LEU A 169 -1.94 -7.04 -11.06
N GLY A 170 -3.07 -6.48 -10.63
CA GLY A 170 -4.24 -6.25 -11.49
C GLY A 170 -4.88 -7.57 -11.93
N LYS A 171 -4.73 -7.92 -13.21
CA LYS A 171 -5.22 -9.20 -13.79
C LYS A 171 -4.11 -10.19 -14.10
N GLN A 172 -2.86 -9.84 -13.82
CA GLN A 172 -1.69 -10.65 -14.12
C GLN A 172 -1.09 -11.21 -12.85
N VAL A 173 -0.59 -12.44 -12.94
CA VAL A 173 0.04 -13.15 -11.85
C VAL A 173 1.55 -13.12 -12.04
N TYR A 174 2.26 -12.76 -10.98
CA TYR A 174 3.71 -12.76 -10.89
C TYR A 174 4.16 -13.65 -9.74
N TYR A 175 5.41 -14.11 -9.81
CA TYR A 175 6.06 -14.85 -8.75
C TYR A 175 7.42 -14.20 -8.49
N PRO A 176 7.49 -13.28 -7.51
CA PRO A 176 8.77 -12.81 -6.98
C PRO A 176 9.53 -13.98 -6.34
N ASP A 177 10.86 -13.92 -6.34
CA ASP A 177 11.66 -15.02 -5.79
C ASP A 177 11.36 -15.26 -4.31
N PHE A 178 11.25 -14.18 -3.53
CA PHE A 178 10.86 -14.25 -2.12
C PHE A 178 9.77 -13.22 -1.79
N THR A 179 8.80 -13.65 -1.00
CA THR A 179 7.83 -12.80 -0.33
C THR A 179 8.14 -12.81 1.16
N ILE A 180 8.54 -11.66 1.68
CA ILE A 180 9.00 -11.46 3.05
C ILE A 180 7.89 -10.78 3.83
N LYS A 181 7.71 -11.20 5.07
CA LYS A 181 6.87 -10.49 6.03
C LYS A 181 7.79 -9.82 7.04
N HIS A 182 7.71 -8.50 7.16
CA HIS A 182 8.53 -7.76 8.11
C HIS A 182 8.25 -8.28 9.53
N PRO A 183 9.27 -8.70 10.29
CA PRO A 183 9.09 -9.40 11.56
C PRO A 183 8.30 -8.57 12.60
N VAL A 184 8.53 -7.25 12.59
CA VAL A 184 7.90 -6.28 13.50
C VAL A 184 6.57 -5.72 12.96
N THR A 185 6.61 -5.02 11.82
CA THR A 185 5.43 -4.31 11.28
C THR A 185 4.41 -5.25 10.61
N GLY A 186 4.82 -6.47 10.24
CA GLY A 186 4.00 -7.40 9.48
C GLY A 186 3.78 -6.99 8.01
N GLU A 187 4.42 -5.90 7.55
CA GLU A 187 4.33 -5.45 6.17
C GLU A 187 4.93 -6.49 5.20
N ILE A 188 4.34 -6.61 4.01
CA ILE A 188 4.84 -7.52 2.98
C ILE A 188 5.85 -6.78 2.09
N ILE A 189 7.02 -7.39 1.96
CA ILE A 189 8.13 -6.93 1.13
C ILE A 189 8.44 -8.03 0.13
N TYR A 190 8.66 -7.68 -1.13
CA TYR A 190 9.05 -8.63 -2.16
C TYR A 190 10.53 -8.52 -2.44
N TRP A 191 11.22 -9.64 -2.66
CA TRP A 191 12.60 -9.65 -3.13
C TRP A 191 12.67 -10.40 -4.46
N GLU A 192 13.20 -9.71 -5.47
CA GLU A 192 13.46 -10.24 -6.80
C GLU A 192 14.96 -10.17 -7.13
N HIS A 193 15.52 -11.25 -7.65
CA HIS A 193 16.91 -11.37 -8.06
C HIS A 193 17.04 -11.57 -9.56
N PHE A 194 17.75 -10.66 -10.22
CA PHE A 194 17.97 -10.70 -11.66
C PHE A 194 19.35 -11.29 -12.01
N GLY A 195 19.36 -12.60 -12.31
CA GLY A 195 20.56 -13.44 -12.47
C GLY A 195 21.39 -13.28 -13.76
N LYS A 196 20.87 -12.62 -14.81
CA LYS A 196 21.46 -12.66 -16.16
C LYS A 196 21.47 -11.30 -16.84
N MET A 197 21.93 -10.26 -16.14
CA MET A 197 21.88 -8.88 -16.66
C MET A 197 22.88 -8.60 -17.80
N ASP A 198 23.80 -9.52 -18.07
CA ASP A 198 24.70 -9.49 -19.24
C ASP A 198 24.01 -9.95 -20.54
N ASP A 199 22.86 -10.62 -20.45
CA ASP A 199 22.02 -10.99 -21.59
C ASP A 199 21.08 -9.82 -21.95
N PRO A 200 21.19 -9.22 -23.14
CA PRO A 200 20.37 -8.06 -23.52
C PRO A 200 18.87 -8.32 -23.56
N GLU A 201 18.44 -9.51 -23.99
CA GLU A 201 17.03 -9.87 -24.07
C GLU A 201 16.47 -10.11 -22.66
N TYR A 202 17.24 -10.77 -21.80
CA TYR A 202 16.90 -10.92 -20.39
C TYR A 202 16.81 -9.57 -19.68
N ALA A 203 17.80 -8.69 -19.87
CA ALA A 203 17.82 -7.37 -19.25
C ALA A 203 16.61 -6.51 -19.67
N LYS A 204 16.19 -6.60 -20.93
CA LYS A 204 14.98 -5.95 -21.43
C LYS A 204 13.72 -6.50 -20.76
N ALA A 205 13.62 -7.82 -20.60
CA ALA A 205 12.50 -8.45 -19.87
C ALA A 205 12.49 -8.04 -18.39
N ALA A 206 13.65 -8.02 -17.74
CA ALA A 206 13.82 -7.57 -16.36
C ALA A 206 13.37 -6.11 -16.17
N PHE A 207 13.79 -5.21 -17.05
CA PHE A 207 13.36 -3.81 -17.00
C PHE A 207 11.85 -3.65 -17.19
N ASN A 208 11.25 -4.41 -18.11
CA ASN A 208 9.79 -4.42 -18.28
C ASN A 208 9.07 -4.92 -17.02
N LYS A 209 9.58 -5.96 -16.36
CA LYS A 209 9.05 -6.47 -15.09
C LYS A 209 9.12 -5.41 -13.99
N LEU A 210 10.26 -4.73 -13.86
CA LEU A 210 10.44 -3.62 -12.91
C LEU A 210 9.48 -2.46 -13.15
N ARG A 211 9.26 -2.09 -14.43
CA ARG A 211 8.27 -1.06 -14.78
C ARG A 211 6.86 -1.45 -14.33
N ILE A 212 6.46 -2.70 -14.55
CA ILE A 212 5.13 -3.20 -14.13
C ILE A 212 5.01 -3.21 -12.60
N TYR A 213 6.06 -3.64 -11.90
CA TYR A 213 6.12 -3.58 -10.45
C TYR A 213 5.90 -2.14 -9.95
N HIS A 214 6.65 -1.18 -10.50
CA HIS A 214 6.52 0.23 -10.15
C HIS A 214 5.11 0.79 -10.46
N GLU A 215 4.57 0.53 -11.65
CA GLU A 215 3.21 0.94 -12.05
C GLU A 215 2.13 0.34 -11.14
N SER A 216 2.41 -0.82 -10.54
CA SER A 216 1.51 -1.51 -9.61
C SER A 216 1.72 -1.11 -8.13
N GLY A 217 2.61 -0.16 -7.84
CA GLY A 217 2.86 0.35 -6.48
C GLY A 217 3.91 -0.43 -5.68
N LEU A 218 4.71 -1.28 -6.33
CA LEU A 218 5.91 -1.87 -5.75
C LEU A 218 7.08 -0.91 -5.96
N ILE A 219 7.49 -0.28 -4.87
CA ILE A 219 8.49 0.78 -4.85
C ILE A 219 9.79 0.22 -4.27
N LEU A 220 10.86 0.36 -5.05
CA LEU A 220 12.22 -0.02 -4.66
C LEU A 220 12.60 0.63 -3.32
N GLY A 221 13.15 -0.16 -2.41
CA GLY A 221 13.58 0.29 -1.08
C GLY A 221 12.44 0.59 -0.10
N LYS A 222 11.18 0.30 -0.46
CA LYS A 222 10.02 0.41 0.43
C LYS A 222 9.34 -0.93 0.66
N ASN A 223 8.83 -1.54 -0.41
CA ASN A 223 8.15 -2.83 -0.39
C ASN A 223 8.69 -3.78 -1.47
N LEU A 224 9.82 -3.43 -2.08
CA LEU A 224 10.50 -4.20 -3.10
C LEU A 224 12.02 -4.07 -2.93
N ILE A 225 12.69 -5.22 -2.78
CA ILE A 225 14.14 -5.40 -2.86
C ILE A 225 14.45 -5.97 -4.23
N VAL A 226 15.47 -5.42 -4.88
CA VAL A 226 15.95 -5.94 -6.15
C VAL A 226 17.46 -6.09 -6.09
N THR A 227 17.94 -7.28 -6.43
CA THR A 227 19.36 -7.55 -6.60
C THR A 227 19.65 -8.00 -8.03
N PHE A 228 20.87 -7.78 -8.49
CA PHE A 228 21.28 -8.05 -9.87
C PHE A 228 22.62 -8.76 -9.85
N GLU A 229 22.85 -9.63 -10.83
CA GLU A 229 24.18 -10.15 -11.11
C GLU A 229 24.44 -10.28 -12.61
N THR A 230 25.73 -10.40 -12.92
CA THR A 230 26.25 -10.71 -14.24
C THR A 230 27.31 -11.80 -14.10
N LYS A 231 27.68 -12.46 -15.19
CA LYS A 231 28.77 -13.45 -15.16
C LYS A 231 30.08 -12.91 -14.58
N SER A 232 30.39 -11.63 -14.83
CA SER A 232 31.60 -10.96 -14.34
C SER A 232 31.51 -10.46 -12.90
N ASN A 233 30.30 -10.23 -12.40
CA ASN A 233 30.03 -9.76 -11.03
C ASN A 233 28.91 -10.61 -10.42
N PRO A 234 29.25 -11.81 -9.92
CA PRO A 234 28.27 -12.73 -9.35
C PRO A 234 27.75 -12.23 -8.00
N PHE A 235 26.50 -12.55 -7.68
CA PHE A 235 25.88 -12.22 -6.42
C PHE A 235 26.49 -13.04 -5.27
N THR A 236 26.70 -12.38 -4.15
CA THR A 236 27.35 -12.93 -2.98
C THR A 236 26.46 -12.89 -1.74
N PHE A 237 26.75 -13.76 -0.78
CA PHE A 237 26.08 -13.73 0.52
C PHE A 237 26.18 -12.37 1.23
N LYS A 238 27.31 -11.66 1.07
CA LYS A 238 27.49 -10.32 1.66
C LYS A 238 26.53 -9.28 1.06
N GLU A 239 26.19 -9.42 -0.22
CA GLU A 239 25.22 -8.53 -0.86
C GLU A 239 23.78 -8.85 -0.42
N ALA A 240 23.47 -10.12 -0.12
CA ALA A 240 22.21 -10.49 0.52
C ALA A 240 22.09 -9.83 1.91
N GLU A 241 23.10 -9.95 2.75
CA GLU A 241 23.15 -9.29 4.07
C GLU A 241 23.01 -7.75 3.96
N ALA A 242 23.69 -7.14 2.99
CA ALA A 242 23.60 -5.70 2.77
C ALA A 242 22.18 -5.26 2.35
N ALA A 243 21.50 -6.07 1.53
CA ALA A 243 20.12 -5.80 1.11
C ALA A 243 19.13 -5.88 2.27
N LEU A 244 19.31 -6.83 3.20
CA LEU A 244 18.53 -6.90 4.44
C LEU A 244 18.72 -5.64 5.30
N ALA A 245 19.98 -5.25 5.52
CA ALA A 245 20.31 -4.07 6.31
C ALA A 245 19.71 -2.77 5.74
N MET A 246 19.65 -2.63 4.40
CA MET A 246 19.03 -1.47 3.75
C MET A 246 17.52 -1.36 4.02
N MET A 247 16.84 -2.49 4.19
CA MET A 247 15.40 -2.54 4.45
C MET A 247 15.06 -2.53 5.93
N LYS A 248 16.06 -2.50 6.82
CA LYS A 248 15.91 -2.63 8.28
C LYS A 248 15.16 -3.91 8.67
N LEU A 249 15.43 -4.98 7.93
CA LEU A 249 14.92 -6.32 8.19
C LEU A 249 15.84 -7.10 9.11
#